data_AF-A0A8C1APR7-F1
#
_entry.id   AF-A0A8C1APR7-F1
#
_cell.length_a   1.000
_cell.length_b   1.000
_cell.length_c   1.000
_cell.angle_alpha   90.00
_cell.angle_beta   90.00
_cell.angle_gamma   90.00
#
_symmetry.space_group_name_H-M   'P 1'
#
loop_
_entity.id
_entity.type
_entity.pdbx_description
1 polymer ?
#
loop_
_entity_poly.entity_id
_entity_poly.type
_entity_poly.pdbx_seq_one_letter_code
_entity_poly.pdbx_strand_id
1 'polypeptide(L)'
;MGCSSGSARMSSKVYEVTKSSSSPIFSSQHASSASFGGGSMVRSHAGLGEKLDFNLADAMNQDFLNTRTNEKAELQHLNDRFASYIEKVRFLEQQNQALSVEIERLRGREPTRVAEMYEEEMRELRRQVDAVTNQRSRIEIERDNLADDLQKLKQRLQEEIHQKEEAENNLSAFRADVDAATLARLDLERRIEGLHEEIAFLKKIHEEEIRELQNQMQESQVQIQMDMSKPDLTAALRDIRMQYEAIAAKNIGEAEEWYKSKVSDLNQAVNKNNDALRQAKLETMEFRHQLQSYTCEIDSLKGINESLMRQMREMEERTGREAGGYQDTIARLEADIAKMKDEMARHLREYQDLLNVKMALDVEIATYRKLLEGEESRISLPVQSFSALSFRETSPEQHHQQQQQQQRASEVHSKKTVLIKTIETRDGEVVSESTQHQQDIM
;
A
#
# COMPACT_ATOMS: atom_id res chain seq x y z
N MET A 1 -23.35 -20.71 -12.14
CA MET A 1 -22.24 -21.30 -12.92
C MET A 1 -21.26 -20.18 -13.24
N GLY A 2 -20.08 -19.99 -12.65
CA GLY A 2 -19.36 -20.58 -11.54
C GLY A 2 -18.21 -19.60 -11.25
N CYS A 3 -18.14 -19.05 -10.04
CA CYS A 3 -17.07 -18.15 -9.63
C CYS A 3 -15.89 -18.99 -9.12
N SER A 4 -14.78 -18.99 -9.85
CA SER A 4 -13.55 -19.68 -9.47
C SER A 4 -12.77 -18.83 -8.46
N SER A 5 -12.89 -19.14 -7.17
CA SER A 5 -12.05 -18.61 -6.10
C SER A 5 -10.67 -19.27 -6.15
N GLY A 6 -9.68 -18.58 -6.71
CA GLY A 6 -8.27 -18.99 -6.67
C GLY A 6 -7.71 -18.87 -5.26
N SER A 7 -7.56 -19.99 -4.56
CA SER A 7 -6.88 -20.08 -3.27
C SER A 7 -5.36 -20.04 -3.49
N ALA A 8 -4.73 -18.89 -3.23
CA ALA A 8 -3.28 -18.78 -3.24
C ALA A 8 -2.71 -19.38 -1.94
N ARG A 9 -2.20 -20.62 -2.03
CA ARG A 9 -1.40 -21.23 -0.96
C ARG A 9 -0.05 -20.53 -0.87
N MET A 10 0.24 -19.93 0.28
CA MET A 10 1.57 -19.46 0.62
C MET A 10 2.49 -20.65 0.91
N SER A 11 3.62 -20.74 0.22
CA SER A 11 4.70 -21.69 0.52
C SER A 11 5.90 -20.90 1.06
N SER A 12 6.03 -20.83 2.38
CA SER A 12 7.21 -20.30 3.05
C SER A 12 8.31 -21.36 3.07
N LYS A 13 9.43 -21.12 2.37
CA LYS A 13 10.66 -21.91 2.52
C LYS A 13 11.54 -21.20 3.54
N VAL A 14 11.67 -21.80 4.72
CA VAL A 14 12.63 -21.37 5.75
C VAL A 14 13.98 -21.98 5.39
N TYR A 15 14.98 -21.13 5.16
CA TYR A 15 16.38 -21.57 5.06
C TYR A 15 17.02 -21.45 6.44
N GLU A 16 17.33 -22.59 7.03
CA GLU A 16 18.08 -22.70 8.28
C GLU A 16 19.57 -22.60 7.95
N VAL A 17 20.26 -21.56 8.43
CA VAL A 17 21.71 -21.38 8.27
C VAL A 17 22.38 -21.77 9.58
N THR A 18 22.86 -23.01 9.67
CA THR A 18 23.73 -23.49 10.74
C THR A 18 25.16 -22.98 10.51
N LYS A 19 25.67 -22.16 11.42
CA LYS A 19 27.10 -21.78 11.46
C LYS A 19 27.92 -22.93 12.03
N SER A 20 28.73 -23.58 11.20
CA SER A 20 29.78 -24.51 11.64
C SER A 20 31.13 -23.81 11.62
N SER A 21 31.67 -23.52 12.80
CA SER A 21 33.06 -23.13 13.02
C SER A 21 33.97 -24.35 12.94
N SER A 22 35.00 -24.32 12.09
CA SER A 22 36.09 -25.29 12.13
C SER A 22 37.43 -24.61 11.83
N SER A 23 38.21 -24.38 12.89
CA SER A 23 39.64 -24.07 12.82
C SER A 23 40.43 -25.38 12.71
N PRO A 24 41.47 -25.49 11.87
CA PRO A 24 42.31 -26.67 11.83
C PRO A 24 43.36 -26.61 12.96
N ILE A 25 43.34 -27.66 13.79
CA ILE A 25 44.41 -28.04 14.70
C ILE A 25 45.46 -28.79 13.87
N PHE A 26 46.71 -28.34 13.90
CA PHE A 26 47.85 -29.16 13.46
C PHE A 26 48.65 -29.60 14.67
N SER A 27 48.74 -30.91 14.83
CA SER A 27 49.53 -31.62 15.83
C SER A 27 50.67 -32.40 15.17
N SER A 28 51.68 -32.70 15.99
CA SER A 28 52.79 -33.65 15.77
C SER A 28 54.01 -33.05 15.05
N GLN A 29 55.26 -33.35 15.42
CA GLN A 29 55.75 -34.47 16.21
C GLN A 29 57.14 -34.11 16.76
N HIS A 30 57.37 -34.41 18.04
CA HIS A 30 58.70 -34.50 18.63
C HIS A 30 59.38 -35.79 18.14
N ALA A 31 60.66 -35.70 17.79
CA ALA A 31 61.57 -36.84 17.72
C ALA A 31 62.77 -36.59 18.64
N SER A 32 63.10 -37.64 19.37
CA SER A 32 64.04 -37.77 20.47
C SER A 32 65.38 -38.34 20.02
N SER A 33 66.47 -38.03 20.75
CA SER A 33 67.60 -38.94 21.05
C SER A 33 68.54 -38.22 22.04
N ALA A 34 68.63 -38.70 23.29
CA ALA A 34 69.68 -39.58 23.84
C ALA A 34 71.04 -38.86 23.95
N SER A 35 71.43 -38.36 25.13
CA SER A 35 72.09 -39.06 26.25
C SER A 35 73.41 -39.74 25.89
N PHE A 36 74.52 -39.17 26.39
CA PHE A 36 75.56 -39.97 27.05
C PHE A 36 76.34 -39.10 28.04
N GLY A 37 76.48 -39.59 29.26
CA GLY A 37 77.28 -39.00 30.33
C GLY A 37 78.63 -39.68 30.50
N GLY A 38 79.41 -39.13 31.42
CA GLY A 38 80.72 -39.65 31.86
C GLY A 38 81.76 -38.52 31.80
N GLY A 39 82.45 -38.11 32.85
CA GLY A 39 82.69 -38.72 34.14
C GLY A 39 84.19 -38.73 34.43
N SER A 40 84.65 -37.68 35.13
CA SER A 40 85.78 -37.62 36.09
C SER A 40 87.19 -38.13 35.73
N MET A 41 88.22 -37.30 35.96
CA MET A 41 89.09 -37.45 37.15
C MET A 41 90.11 -36.32 37.32
N VAL A 42 90.23 -35.87 38.57
CA VAL A 42 91.36 -35.14 39.15
C VAL A 42 92.46 -36.14 39.52
N ARG A 43 93.75 -35.80 39.30
CA ARG A 43 94.82 -36.25 40.20
C ARG A 43 96.04 -35.32 40.20
N SER A 44 96.53 -35.11 41.41
CA SER A 44 97.71 -34.36 41.85
C SER A 44 98.98 -35.23 41.84
N HIS A 45 100.16 -34.61 41.68
CA HIS A 45 101.30 -34.77 42.59
C HIS A 45 102.38 -33.71 42.32
N ALA A 46 103.02 -33.27 43.41
CA ALA A 46 104.15 -32.36 43.51
C ALA A 46 105.52 -33.02 43.22
N GLY A 47 106.51 -32.18 42.86
CA GLY A 47 107.92 -32.24 43.27
C GLY A 47 108.81 -33.39 42.79
N LEU A 48 109.84 -33.08 41.99
CA LEU A 48 111.26 -33.14 42.39
C LEU A 48 112.19 -32.94 41.17
N GLY A 49 113.17 -32.05 41.33
CA GLY A 49 114.52 -32.03 40.74
C GLY A 49 114.82 -32.66 39.37
N GLU A 50 115.27 -31.79 38.47
CA GLU A 50 116.57 -31.91 37.77
C GLU A 50 116.70 -32.95 36.64
N LYS A 51 116.56 -32.48 35.39
CA LYS A 51 117.59 -32.44 34.32
C LYS A 51 116.94 -31.96 33.03
N LEU A 52 117.45 -30.86 32.46
CA LEU A 52 117.01 -30.29 31.19
C LEU A 52 117.35 -31.26 30.05
N ASP A 53 116.31 -31.81 29.41
CA ASP A 53 116.42 -32.59 28.18
C ASP A 53 115.85 -31.77 27.01
N PHE A 54 116.73 -31.10 26.27
CA PHE A 54 116.39 -30.12 25.22
C PHE A 54 115.76 -30.74 23.96
N ASN A 55 115.68 -32.07 23.83
CA ASN A 55 115.01 -32.74 22.71
C ASN A 55 113.50 -32.94 22.92
N LEU A 56 113.01 -33.00 24.17
CA LEU A 56 111.59 -33.12 24.46
C LEU A 56 110.87 -31.77 24.36
N ALA A 57 111.54 -30.68 24.75
CA ALA A 57 111.00 -29.32 24.66
C ALA A 57 110.84 -28.83 23.21
N ASP A 58 111.75 -29.21 22.30
CA ASP A 58 111.68 -28.81 20.88
C ASP A 58 110.62 -29.63 20.11
N ALA A 59 110.44 -30.91 20.46
CA ALA A 59 109.32 -31.73 19.97
C ALA A 59 107.97 -31.20 20.47
N MET A 60 107.87 -30.81 21.74
CA MET A 60 106.65 -30.19 22.29
C MET A 60 106.37 -28.79 21.70
N ASN A 61 107.40 -28.03 21.32
CA ASN A 61 107.26 -26.73 20.67
C ASN A 61 106.83 -26.88 19.19
N GLN A 62 107.37 -27.88 18.48
CA GLN A 62 106.91 -28.26 17.14
C GLN A 62 105.46 -28.75 17.14
N ASP A 63 105.08 -29.58 18.13
CA ASP A 63 103.68 -29.99 18.32
C ASP A 63 102.79 -28.79 18.66
N PHE A 64 103.25 -27.82 19.46
CA PHE A 64 102.52 -26.59 19.76
C PHE A 64 102.37 -25.65 18.55
N LEU A 65 103.40 -25.54 17.70
CA LEU A 65 103.34 -24.83 16.43
C LEU A 65 102.37 -25.52 15.46
N ASN A 66 102.36 -26.85 15.42
CA ASN A 66 101.44 -27.65 14.62
C ASN A 66 99.99 -27.52 15.12
N THR A 67 99.74 -27.59 16.44
CA THR A 67 98.39 -27.37 16.98
C THR A 67 97.92 -25.94 16.75
N ARG A 68 98.77 -24.93 16.93
CA ARG A 68 98.41 -23.52 16.70
C ARG A 68 98.19 -23.20 15.22
N THR A 69 98.95 -23.82 14.31
CA THR A 69 98.73 -23.66 12.86
C THR A 69 97.46 -24.38 12.42
N ASN A 70 97.16 -25.54 13.01
CA ASN A 70 95.93 -26.27 12.77
C ASN A 70 94.70 -25.51 13.33
N GLU A 71 94.77 -24.97 14.56
CA GLU A 71 93.75 -24.09 15.14
C GLU A 71 93.57 -22.81 14.31
N LYS A 72 94.66 -22.21 13.80
CA LYS A 72 94.57 -21.06 12.91
C LYS A 72 93.89 -21.42 11.59
N ALA A 73 94.16 -22.60 11.03
CA ALA A 73 93.51 -23.08 9.82
C ALA A 73 92.02 -23.38 10.06
N GLU A 74 91.66 -23.95 11.21
CA GLU A 74 90.27 -24.17 11.62
C GLU A 74 89.52 -22.85 11.84
N LEU A 75 90.14 -21.87 12.51
CA LEU A 75 89.58 -20.53 12.68
C LEU A 75 89.43 -19.80 11.35
N GLN A 76 90.37 -19.99 10.41
CA GLN A 76 90.28 -19.42 9.08
C GLN A 76 89.13 -20.07 8.28
N HIS A 77 89.02 -21.40 8.31
CA HIS A 77 87.91 -22.10 7.68
C HIS A 77 86.54 -21.72 8.28
N LEU A 78 86.48 -21.51 9.60
CA LEU A 78 85.28 -21.03 10.28
C LEU A 78 84.97 -19.57 9.90
N ASN A 79 85.98 -18.71 9.77
CA ASN A 79 85.83 -17.33 9.33
C ASN A 79 85.36 -17.25 7.86
N ASP A 80 85.92 -18.06 6.96
CA ASP A 80 85.49 -18.17 5.56
C ASP A 80 84.03 -18.64 5.49
N ARG A 81 83.64 -19.58 6.36
CA ARG A 81 82.25 -20.02 6.50
C ARG A 81 81.35 -18.90 7.03
N PHE A 82 81.80 -18.11 8.02
CA PHE A 82 81.06 -16.93 8.49
C PHE A 82 80.93 -15.86 7.42
N ALA A 83 81.98 -15.59 6.63
CA ALA A 83 81.91 -14.67 5.51
C ALA A 83 80.86 -15.13 4.48
N SER A 84 80.83 -16.44 4.16
CA SER A 84 79.81 -17.01 3.28
C SER A 84 78.38 -16.88 3.85
N TYR A 85 78.21 -17.02 5.18
CA TYR A 85 76.92 -16.81 5.83
C TYR A 85 76.51 -15.33 5.84
N ILE A 86 77.44 -14.41 6.06
CA ILE A 86 77.17 -12.96 6.01
C ILE A 86 76.78 -12.54 4.59
N GLU A 87 77.47 -13.03 3.57
CA GLU A 87 77.08 -12.82 2.17
C GLU A 87 75.71 -13.41 1.88
N LYS A 88 75.41 -14.60 2.41
CA LYS A 88 74.08 -15.21 2.25
C LYS A 88 72.98 -14.41 2.94
N VAL A 89 73.24 -13.88 4.14
CA VAL A 89 72.29 -13.01 4.86
C VAL A 89 72.08 -11.72 4.09
N ARG A 90 73.13 -11.05 3.63
CA ARG A 90 73.00 -9.84 2.80
C ARG A 90 72.23 -10.09 1.51
N PHE A 91 72.48 -11.22 0.84
CA PHE A 91 71.72 -11.62 -0.33
C PHE A 91 70.24 -11.85 0.00
N LEU A 92 69.93 -12.52 1.10
CA LEU A 92 68.56 -12.74 1.56
C LEU A 92 67.88 -11.45 2.01
N GLU A 93 68.59 -10.53 2.66
CA GLU A 93 68.09 -9.19 3.03
C GLU A 93 67.77 -8.37 1.78
N GLN A 94 68.66 -8.35 0.79
CA GLN A 94 68.43 -7.68 -0.48
C GLN A 94 67.24 -8.29 -1.22
N GLN A 95 67.11 -9.63 -1.21
CA GLN A 95 65.97 -10.33 -1.81
C GLN A 95 64.66 -10.03 -1.06
N ASN A 96 64.67 -10.00 0.27
CA ASN A 96 63.52 -9.62 1.08
C ASN A 96 63.12 -8.16 0.86
N GLN A 97 64.08 -7.25 0.69
CA GLN A 97 63.81 -5.86 0.38
C GLN A 97 63.17 -5.72 -1.00
N ALA A 98 63.69 -6.42 -2.01
CA ALA A 98 63.09 -6.47 -3.34
C ALA A 98 61.67 -7.07 -3.32
N LEU A 99 61.45 -8.15 -2.56
CA LEU A 99 60.13 -8.75 -2.38
C LEU A 99 59.16 -7.81 -1.64
N SER A 100 59.64 -7.05 -0.65
CA SER A 100 58.80 -6.09 0.09
C SER A 100 58.33 -4.95 -0.81
N VAL A 101 59.22 -4.39 -1.64
CA VAL A 101 58.86 -3.36 -2.64
C VAL A 101 57.87 -3.93 -3.66
N GLU A 102 58.06 -5.17 -4.10
CA GLU A 102 57.15 -5.82 -5.03
C GLU A 102 55.77 -6.10 -4.41
N ILE A 103 55.71 -6.49 -3.14
CA ILE A 103 54.46 -6.63 -2.37
C ILE A 103 53.76 -5.29 -2.23
N GLU A 104 54.48 -4.22 -1.94
CA GLU A 104 53.91 -2.87 -1.79
C GLU A 104 53.39 -2.33 -3.12
N ARG A 105 54.12 -2.58 -4.22
CA ARG A 105 53.70 -2.29 -5.60
C ARG A 105 52.45 -3.08 -6.01
N LEU A 106 52.36 -4.34 -5.62
CA LEU A 106 51.19 -5.20 -5.89
C LEU A 106 50.00 -4.80 -5.02
N ARG A 107 50.19 -4.44 -3.75
CA ARG A 107 49.15 -3.91 -2.87
C ARG A 107 48.57 -2.59 -3.36
N GLY A 108 49.39 -1.70 -3.93
CA GLY A 108 48.91 -0.49 -4.60
C GLY A 108 48.14 -0.75 -5.90
N ARG A 109 48.21 -1.97 -6.44
CA ARG A 109 47.54 -2.42 -7.67
C ARG A 109 46.41 -3.44 -7.42
N GLU A 110 46.13 -3.75 -6.15
CA GLU A 110 44.94 -4.51 -5.71
C GLU A 110 43.64 -3.82 -6.21
N PRO A 111 42.51 -4.53 -6.30
CA PRO A 111 41.39 -4.18 -7.18
C PRO A 111 40.51 -3.02 -6.68
N THR A 112 41.06 -2.02 -6.00
CA THR A 112 40.34 -0.81 -5.55
C THR A 112 39.66 -0.09 -6.70
N ARG A 113 40.33 0.08 -7.85
CA ARG A 113 39.69 0.68 -9.03
C ARG A 113 38.51 -0.13 -9.54
N VAL A 114 38.59 -1.46 -9.53
CA VAL A 114 37.47 -2.32 -10.00
C VAL A 114 36.32 -2.30 -8.99
N ALA A 115 36.63 -2.31 -7.69
CA ALA A 115 35.64 -2.15 -6.62
C ALA A 115 34.95 -0.78 -6.69
N GLU A 116 35.69 0.31 -6.91
CA GLU A 116 35.17 1.67 -7.09
C GLU A 116 34.23 1.75 -8.31
N MET A 117 34.61 1.15 -9.45
CA MET A 117 33.74 1.09 -10.63
C MET A 117 32.45 0.31 -10.34
N TYR A 118 32.52 -0.83 -9.63
CA TYR A 118 31.31 -1.57 -9.25
C TYR A 118 30.46 -0.82 -8.20
N GLU A 119 31.08 -0.07 -7.30
CA GLU A 119 30.37 0.80 -6.37
C GLU A 119 29.66 1.97 -7.07
N GLU A 120 30.29 2.55 -8.09
CA GLU A 120 29.69 3.57 -8.95
C GLU A 120 28.50 3.01 -9.73
N GLU A 121 28.65 1.84 -10.37
CA GLU A 121 27.56 1.15 -11.06
C GLU A 121 26.42 0.79 -10.10
N MET A 122 26.73 0.29 -8.88
CA MET A 122 25.71 0.05 -7.86
C MET A 122 25.00 1.33 -7.42
N ARG A 123 25.71 2.45 -7.32
CA ARG A 123 25.12 3.74 -6.97
C ARG A 123 24.19 4.24 -8.08
N GLU A 124 24.60 4.11 -9.33
CA GLU A 124 23.79 4.50 -10.48
C GLU A 124 22.55 3.60 -10.63
N LEU A 125 22.69 2.28 -10.47
CA LEU A 125 21.55 1.35 -10.45
C LEU A 125 20.56 1.68 -9.34
N ARG A 126 21.03 2.01 -8.13
CA ARG A 126 20.15 2.46 -7.03
C ARG A 126 19.42 3.75 -7.39
N ARG A 127 20.12 4.72 -7.98
CA ARG A 127 19.54 5.98 -8.45
C ARG A 127 18.47 5.75 -9.52
N GLN A 128 18.69 4.81 -10.43
CA GLN A 128 17.71 4.42 -11.45
C GLN A 128 16.48 3.74 -10.82
N VAL A 129 16.68 2.84 -9.85
CA VAL A 129 15.58 2.22 -9.12
C VAL A 129 14.74 3.27 -8.39
N ASP A 130 15.38 4.23 -7.71
CA ASP A 130 14.68 5.31 -7.02
C ASP A 130 13.91 6.20 -8.02
N ALA A 131 14.52 6.53 -9.16
CA ALA A 131 13.88 7.33 -10.21
C ALA A 131 12.64 6.62 -10.79
N VAL A 132 12.75 5.33 -11.13
CA VAL A 132 11.62 4.53 -11.64
C VAL A 132 10.54 4.36 -10.56
N THR A 133 10.93 4.18 -9.30
CA THR A 133 9.98 4.07 -8.19
C THR A 133 9.18 5.36 -7.99
N ASN A 134 9.84 6.52 -8.08
CA ASN A 134 9.18 7.83 -8.03
C ASN A 134 8.28 8.09 -9.24
N GLN A 135 8.69 7.66 -10.44
CA GLN A 135 7.83 7.73 -11.62
C GLN A 135 6.61 6.82 -11.48
N ARG A 136 6.80 5.60 -10.96
CA ARG A 136 5.71 4.65 -10.71
C ARG A 136 4.70 5.22 -9.71
N SER A 137 5.16 5.77 -8.58
CA SER A 137 4.27 6.35 -7.57
C SER A 137 3.50 7.55 -8.12
N ARG A 138 4.13 8.39 -8.95
CA ARG A 138 3.45 9.49 -9.64
C ARG A 138 2.35 8.99 -10.59
N ILE A 139 2.65 8.00 -11.41
CA ILE A 139 1.68 7.41 -12.34
C ILE A 139 0.53 6.72 -11.57
N GLU A 140 0.82 6.05 -10.45
CA GLU A 140 -0.19 5.45 -9.58
C GLU A 140 -1.16 6.51 -9.04
N ILE A 141 -0.66 7.66 -8.58
CA ILE A 141 -1.50 8.78 -8.13
C ILE A 141 -2.33 9.35 -9.29
N GLU A 142 -1.74 9.56 -10.46
CA GLU A 142 -2.46 10.06 -11.65
C GLU A 142 -3.56 9.07 -12.08
N ARG A 143 -3.29 7.76 -12.05
CA ARG A 143 -4.29 6.71 -12.29
C ARG A 143 -5.44 6.78 -11.29
N ASP A 144 -5.13 6.92 -10.01
CA ASP A 144 -6.16 6.95 -8.95
C ASP A 144 -7.04 8.20 -9.06
N ASN A 145 -6.43 9.36 -9.34
CA ASN A 145 -7.16 10.59 -9.62
C ASN A 145 -8.10 10.44 -10.83
N LEU A 146 -7.61 9.86 -11.94
CA LEU A 146 -8.43 9.60 -13.12
C LEU A 146 -9.55 8.59 -12.84
N ALA A 147 -9.31 7.58 -12.00
CA ALA A 147 -10.33 6.63 -11.59
C ALA A 147 -11.45 7.30 -10.78
N ASP A 148 -11.09 8.17 -9.83
CA ASP A 148 -12.04 8.97 -9.05
C ASP A 148 -12.85 9.90 -9.94
N ASP A 149 -12.22 10.58 -10.90
CA ASP A 149 -12.92 11.47 -11.82
C ASP A 149 -13.85 10.70 -12.77
N LEU A 150 -13.43 9.52 -13.23
CA LEU A 150 -14.29 8.62 -14.01
C LEU A 150 -15.50 8.17 -13.18
N GLN A 151 -15.31 7.85 -11.90
CA GLN A 151 -16.41 7.50 -11.00
C GLN A 151 -17.38 8.69 -10.79
N LYS A 152 -16.87 9.90 -10.56
CA LYS A 152 -17.70 11.12 -10.46
C LYS A 152 -18.49 11.37 -11.75
N LEU A 153 -17.86 11.20 -12.91
CA LEU A 153 -18.52 11.36 -14.21
C LEU A 153 -19.60 10.32 -14.44
N LYS A 154 -19.36 9.05 -14.05
CA LYS A 154 -20.38 8.00 -14.08
C LYS A 154 -21.57 8.32 -13.18
N GLN A 155 -21.31 8.81 -11.96
CA GLN A 155 -22.37 9.21 -11.05
C GLN A 155 -23.20 10.36 -11.63
N ARG A 156 -22.55 11.42 -12.13
CA ARG A 156 -23.24 12.53 -12.80
C ARG A 156 -24.07 12.06 -13.99
N LEU A 157 -23.53 11.15 -14.81
CA LEU A 157 -24.27 10.57 -15.93
C LEU A 157 -25.53 9.83 -15.46
N GLN A 158 -25.45 9.06 -14.36
CA GLN A 158 -26.61 8.39 -13.79
C GLN A 158 -27.65 9.37 -13.25
N GLU A 159 -27.21 10.44 -12.59
CA GLU A 159 -28.08 11.53 -12.11
C GLU A 159 -28.79 12.24 -13.27
N GLU A 160 -28.09 12.54 -14.36
CA GLU A 160 -28.67 13.15 -15.57
C GLU A 160 -29.66 12.21 -16.29
N ILE A 161 -29.36 10.91 -16.37
CA ILE A 161 -30.29 9.92 -16.91
C ILE A 161 -31.57 9.89 -16.07
N HIS A 162 -31.44 9.87 -14.75
CA HIS A 162 -32.58 9.87 -13.85
C HIS A 162 -33.43 11.14 -13.98
N GLN A 163 -32.79 12.32 -14.01
CA GLN A 163 -33.49 13.59 -14.22
C GLN A 163 -34.19 13.64 -15.58
N LYS A 164 -33.57 13.09 -16.63
CA LYS A 164 -34.19 12.97 -17.95
C LYS A 164 -35.43 12.07 -17.90
N GLU A 165 -35.34 10.90 -17.27
CA GLU A 165 -36.47 9.97 -17.10
C GLU A 165 -37.61 10.63 -16.31
N GLU A 166 -37.31 11.33 -15.21
CA GLU A 166 -38.31 12.11 -14.45
C GLU A 166 -38.97 13.19 -15.31
N ALA A 167 -38.19 13.93 -16.11
CA ALA A 167 -38.71 14.95 -17.01
C ALA A 167 -39.58 14.34 -18.13
N GLU A 168 -39.19 13.20 -18.70
CA GLU A 168 -39.98 12.47 -19.71
C GLU A 168 -41.29 11.94 -19.12
N ASN A 169 -41.26 11.40 -17.90
CA ASN A 169 -42.45 10.95 -17.18
C ASN A 169 -43.41 12.11 -16.89
N ASN A 170 -42.88 13.25 -16.41
CA ASN A 170 -43.67 14.46 -16.17
C ASN A 170 -44.28 15.01 -17.47
N LEU A 171 -43.52 15.02 -18.57
CA LEU A 171 -44.03 15.42 -19.88
C LEU A 171 -45.15 14.48 -20.36
N SER A 172 -45.01 13.18 -20.16
CA SER A 172 -46.04 12.19 -20.48
C SER A 172 -47.31 12.42 -19.66
N ALA A 173 -47.17 12.70 -18.37
CA ALA A 173 -48.31 13.03 -17.49
C ALA A 173 -49.02 14.32 -17.96
N PHE A 174 -48.27 15.39 -18.24
CA PHE A 174 -48.86 16.63 -18.75
C PHE A 174 -49.54 16.47 -20.10
N ARG A 175 -49.02 15.59 -20.99
CA ARG A 175 -49.72 15.25 -22.24
C ARG A 175 -51.07 14.59 -21.97
N ALA A 176 -51.11 13.61 -21.06
CA ALA A 176 -52.36 12.97 -20.68
C ALA A 176 -53.36 13.96 -20.05
N ASP A 177 -52.88 14.90 -19.22
CA ASP A 177 -53.71 15.95 -18.63
C ASP A 177 -54.26 16.92 -19.69
N VAL A 178 -53.44 17.29 -20.68
CA VAL A 178 -53.88 18.10 -21.81
C VAL A 178 -54.93 17.36 -22.63
N ASP A 179 -54.71 16.08 -22.95
CA ASP A 179 -55.67 15.27 -23.69
C ASP A 179 -56.99 15.17 -22.91
N ALA A 180 -56.94 14.90 -21.60
CA ALA A 180 -58.13 14.87 -20.73
C ALA A 180 -58.86 16.22 -20.70
N ALA A 181 -58.13 17.33 -20.60
CA ALA A 181 -58.70 18.67 -20.64
C ALA A 181 -59.34 18.99 -22.01
N THR A 182 -58.72 18.55 -23.12
CA THR A 182 -59.30 18.74 -24.46
C THR A 182 -60.58 17.94 -24.64
N LEU A 183 -60.64 16.70 -24.14
CA LEU A 183 -61.86 15.90 -24.15
C LEU A 183 -62.97 16.55 -23.32
N ALA A 184 -62.65 17.02 -22.11
CA ALA A 184 -63.60 17.74 -21.27
C ALA A 184 -64.11 19.03 -21.95
N ARG A 185 -63.23 19.77 -22.64
CA ARG A 185 -63.62 20.94 -23.43
C ARG A 185 -64.58 20.58 -24.56
N LEU A 186 -64.29 19.52 -25.33
CA LEU A 186 -65.15 19.05 -26.41
C LEU A 186 -66.52 18.58 -25.91
N ASP A 187 -66.58 17.90 -24.77
CA ASP A 187 -67.83 17.46 -24.16
C ASP A 187 -68.68 18.66 -23.70
N LEU A 188 -68.04 19.70 -23.15
CA LEU A 188 -68.71 20.95 -22.81
C LEU A 188 -69.19 21.71 -24.06
N GLU A 189 -68.38 21.77 -25.12
CA GLU A 189 -68.77 22.35 -26.42
C GLU A 189 -70.02 21.66 -26.98
N ARG A 190 -70.05 20.32 -27.01
CA ARG A 190 -71.23 19.54 -27.42
C ARG A 190 -72.45 19.79 -26.53
N ARG A 191 -72.25 19.94 -25.22
CA ARG A 191 -73.34 20.27 -24.28
C ARG A 191 -73.91 21.65 -24.59
N ILE A 192 -73.06 22.63 -24.89
CA ILE A 192 -73.45 23.99 -25.27
C ILE A 192 -74.22 23.96 -26.59
N GLU A 193 -73.74 23.24 -27.59
CA GLU A 193 -74.42 23.06 -28.89
C GLU A 193 -75.80 22.42 -28.71
N GLY A 194 -75.90 21.32 -27.95
CA GLY A 194 -77.19 20.67 -27.67
C GLY A 194 -78.18 21.58 -26.94
N LEU A 195 -77.72 22.39 -25.97
CA LEU A 195 -78.56 23.38 -25.31
C LEU A 195 -78.98 24.52 -26.26
N HIS A 196 -78.13 24.93 -27.20
CA HIS A 196 -78.49 25.92 -28.22
C HIS A 196 -79.56 25.37 -29.17
N GLU A 197 -79.44 24.12 -29.61
CA GLU A 197 -80.45 23.44 -30.42
C GLU A 197 -81.78 23.31 -29.66
N GLU A 198 -81.75 22.95 -28.38
CA GLU A 198 -82.94 22.88 -27.52
C GLU A 198 -83.62 24.26 -27.37
N ILE A 199 -82.84 25.33 -27.14
CA ILE A 199 -83.37 26.70 -27.10
C ILE A 199 -83.99 27.09 -28.44
N ALA A 200 -83.34 26.77 -29.56
CA ALA A 200 -83.87 27.07 -30.89
C ALA A 200 -85.17 26.32 -31.17
N PHE A 201 -85.24 25.05 -30.77
CA PHE A 201 -86.43 24.21 -30.87
C PHE A 201 -87.59 24.76 -30.04
N LEU A 202 -87.35 25.09 -28.77
CA LEU A 202 -88.36 25.70 -27.89
C LEU A 202 -88.86 27.04 -28.41
N LYS A 203 -87.97 27.88 -28.94
CA LYS A 203 -88.37 29.14 -29.60
C LYS A 203 -89.27 28.89 -30.80
N LYS A 204 -88.93 27.93 -31.65
CA LYS A 204 -89.74 27.58 -32.82
C LYS A 204 -91.12 27.06 -32.41
N ILE A 205 -91.19 26.20 -31.39
CA ILE A 205 -92.48 25.74 -30.84
C ILE A 205 -93.29 26.91 -30.31
N HIS A 206 -92.72 27.77 -29.47
CA HIS A 206 -93.45 28.92 -28.95
C HIS A 206 -93.92 29.87 -30.06
N GLU A 207 -93.13 30.08 -31.12
CA GLU A 207 -93.54 30.85 -32.29
C GLU A 207 -94.70 30.19 -33.05
N GLU A 208 -94.70 28.86 -33.18
CA GLU A 208 -95.80 28.08 -33.76
C GLU A 208 -97.06 28.13 -32.89
N GLU A 209 -96.94 27.93 -31.58
CA GLU A 209 -98.04 28.05 -30.61
C GLU A 209 -98.63 29.46 -30.59
N ILE A 210 -97.81 30.50 -30.60
CA ILE A 210 -98.28 31.89 -30.71
C ILE A 210 -99.01 32.10 -32.04
N ARG A 211 -98.49 31.55 -33.15
CA ARG A 211 -99.14 31.64 -34.46
C ARG A 211 -100.48 30.90 -34.47
N GLU A 212 -100.55 29.72 -33.85
CA GLU A 212 -101.79 28.96 -33.68
C GLU A 212 -102.79 29.71 -32.80
N LEU A 213 -102.37 30.28 -31.67
CA LEU A 213 -103.24 31.09 -30.82
C LEU A 213 -103.72 32.37 -31.52
N GLN A 214 -102.85 33.02 -32.31
CA GLN A 214 -103.24 34.16 -33.14
C GLN A 214 -104.24 33.75 -34.22
N ASN A 215 -104.03 32.60 -34.86
CA ASN A 215 -104.97 32.03 -35.82
C ASN A 215 -106.28 31.68 -35.13
N GLN A 216 -106.28 31.03 -33.97
CA GLN A 216 -107.48 30.73 -33.16
C GLN A 216 -108.19 32.00 -32.71
N MET A 217 -107.47 33.09 -32.40
CA MET A 217 -108.09 34.38 -32.11
C MET A 217 -108.72 35.01 -33.35
N GLN A 218 -108.07 34.93 -34.52
CA GLN A 218 -108.64 35.40 -35.80
C GLN A 218 -109.83 34.54 -36.25
N GLU A 219 -109.74 33.24 -36.07
CA GLU A 219 -110.79 32.24 -36.37
C GLU A 219 -111.94 32.36 -35.37
N SER A 220 -111.67 32.63 -34.09
CA SER A 220 -112.68 33.01 -33.10
C SER A 220 -113.31 34.39 -33.37
N GLN A 221 -112.64 35.27 -34.12
CA GLN A 221 -113.22 36.52 -34.62
C GLN A 221 -114.04 36.32 -35.91
N VAL A 222 -113.94 35.15 -36.56
CA VAL A 222 -114.58 34.81 -37.84
C VAL A 222 -115.10 33.36 -37.83
N GLN A 223 -115.86 32.96 -36.81
CA GLN A 223 -116.69 31.77 -36.92
C GLN A 223 -117.89 31.80 -35.95
N ILE A 224 -118.92 32.55 -36.34
CA ILE A 224 -120.30 32.22 -35.99
C ILE A 224 -121.04 32.03 -37.31
N GLN A 225 -121.21 30.78 -37.73
CA GLN A 225 -122.45 30.28 -38.33
C GLN A 225 -122.34 28.76 -38.52
N MET A 226 -123.03 28.07 -37.62
CA MET A 226 -123.23 26.63 -37.56
C MET A 226 -124.46 26.33 -38.42
N ASP A 227 -124.27 25.66 -39.56
CA ASP A 227 -125.37 25.12 -40.36
C ASP A 227 -125.34 23.59 -40.31
N MET A 228 -126.30 23.04 -39.55
CA MET A 228 -126.41 21.62 -39.22
C MET A 228 -127.31 20.92 -40.23
N SER A 229 -126.73 20.42 -41.32
CA SER A 229 -127.36 19.38 -42.11
C SER A 229 -127.03 18.02 -41.49
N LYS A 230 -128.05 17.28 -41.03
CA LYS A 230 -127.93 15.98 -40.33
C LYS A 230 -126.93 15.05 -41.04
N PRO A 231 -125.71 14.86 -40.47
CA PRO A 231 -124.88 13.73 -40.83
C PRO A 231 -125.37 12.52 -40.05
N ASP A 232 -125.11 11.32 -40.52
CA ASP A 232 -125.42 10.11 -39.76
C ASP A 232 -124.59 10.08 -38.46
N LEU A 233 -125.17 10.64 -37.40
CA LEU A 233 -124.57 10.79 -36.08
C LEU A 233 -124.11 9.44 -35.51
N THR A 234 -124.76 8.37 -35.95
CA THR A 234 -124.43 7.00 -35.57
C THR A 234 -123.10 6.55 -36.18
N ALA A 235 -122.79 6.94 -37.42
CA ALA A 235 -121.52 6.65 -38.06
C ALA A 235 -120.39 7.51 -37.50
N ALA A 236 -120.61 8.81 -37.32
CA ALA A 236 -119.61 9.72 -36.74
C ALA A 236 -119.29 9.41 -35.27
N LEU A 237 -120.29 9.09 -34.44
CA LEU A 237 -120.04 8.65 -33.05
C LEU A 237 -119.30 7.31 -32.99
N ARG A 238 -119.57 6.40 -33.93
CA ARG A 238 -118.86 5.13 -34.04
C ARG A 238 -117.41 5.34 -34.47
N ASP A 239 -117.16 6.28 -35.37
CA ASP A 239 -115.82 6.62 -35.86
C ASP A 239 -114.99 7.35 -34.79
N ILE A 240 -115.59 8.32 -34.07
CA ILE A 240 -114.98 8.98 -32.91
C ILE A 240 -114.65 7.95 -31.84
N ARG A 241 -115.57 7.03 -31.53
CA ARG A 241 -115.31 5.95 -30.56
C ARG A 241 -114.16 5.05 -31.02
N MET A 242 -114.11 4.68 -32.29
CA MET A 242 -113.04 3.87 -32.85
C MET A 242 -111.69 4.59 -32.77
N GLN A 243 -111.65 5.90 -33.02
CA GLN A 243 -110.45 6.72 -32.86
C GLN A 243 -110.03 6.81 -31.39
N TYR A 244 -110.96 7.01 -30.45
CA TYR A 244 -110.63 6.99 -29.01
C TYR A 244 -110.13 5.63 -28.55
N GLU A 245 -110.74 4.53 -29.00
CA GLU A 245 -110.28 3.16 -28.70
C GLU A 245 -108.89 2.91 -29.30
N ALA A 246 -108.62 3.40 -30.52
CA ALA A 246 -107.30 3.30 -31.16
C ALA A 246 -106.24 4.15 -30.44
N ILE A 247 -106.57 5.37 -30.03
CA ILE A 247 -105.67 6.26 -29.28
C ILE A 247 -105.40 5.68 -27.88
N ALA A 248 -106.41 5.14 -27.20
CA ALA A 248 -106.25 4.51 -25.90
C ALA A 248 -105.38 3.24 -25.99
N ALA A 249 -105.61 2.39 -27.00
CA ALA A 249 -104.79 1.21 -27.25
C ALA A 249 -103.33 1.59 -27.58
N LYS A 250 -103.14 2.63 -28.40
CA LYS A 250 -101.81 3.17 -28.73
C LYS A 250 -101.12 3.74 -27.50
N ASN A 251 -101.82 4.51 -26.66
CA ASN A 251 -101.27 5.09 -25.43
C ASN A 251 -100.82 4.00 -24.44
N ILE A 252 -101.61 2.92 -24.29
CA ILE A 252 -101.24 1.77 -23.46
C ILE A 252 -99.99 1.08 -24.01
N GLY A 253 -99.93 0.82 -25.32
CA GLY A 253 -98.76 0.20 -25.95
C GLY A 253 -97.49 1.06 -25.82
N GLU A 254 -97.61 2.37 -26.06
CA GLU A 254 -96.52 3.32 -25.89
C GLU A 254 -96.05 3.41 -24.43
N ALA A 255 -96.97 3.37 -23.46
CA ALA A 255 -96.64 3.33 -22.04
C ALA A 255 -95.92 2.02 -21.66
N GLU A 256 -96.38 0.87 -22.15
CA GLU A 256 -95.74 -0.43 -21.91
C GLU A 256 -94.33 -0.49 -22.53
N GLU A 257 -94.16 -0.03 -23.77
CA GLU A 257 -92.86 0.06 -24.42
C GLU A 257 -91.93 1.04 -23.69
N TRP A 258 -92.45 2.17 -23.24
CA TRP A 258 -91.70 3.15 -22.45
C TRP A 258 -91.23 2.55 -21.12
N TYR A 259 -92.12 1.87 -20.38
CA TYR A 259 -91.74 1.18 -19.14
C TYR A 259 -90.73 0.08 -19.39
N LYS A 260 -90.90 -0.73 -20.43
CA LYS A 260 -89.98 -1.80 -20.79
C LYS A 260 -88.59 -1.26 -21.15
N SER A 261 -88.55 -0.18 -21.94
CA SER A 261 -87.31 0.53 -22.28
C SER A 261 -86.65 1.08 -21.01
N LYS A 262 -87.42 1.73 -20.13
CA LYS A 262 -86.88 2.30 -18.89
C LYS A 262 -86.32 1.24 -17.93
N VAL A 263 -87.00 0.10 -17.81
CA VAL A 263 -86.51 -1.04 -17.01
C VAL A 263 -85.26 -1.64 -17.64
N SER A 264 -85.21 -1.76 -18.97
CA SER A 264 -84.02 -2.23 -19.70
C SER A 264 -82.83 -1.30 -19.48
N ASP A 265 -83.01 0.02 -19.59
CA ASP A 265 -81.97 1.03 -19.36
C ASP A 265 -81.45 0.98 -17.93
N LEU A 266 -82.35 0.89 -16.94
CA LEU A 266 -81.97 0.75 -15.53
C LEU A 266 -81.18 -0.54 -15.30
N ASN A 267 -81.61 -1.66 -15.89
CA ASN A 267 -80.91 -2.93 -15.78
C ASN A 267 -79.52 -2.87 -16.44
N GLN A 268 -79.40 -2.25 -17.61
CA GLN A 268 -78.12 -2.03 -18.27
C GLN A 268 -77.19 -1.14 -17.43
N ALA A 269 -77.71 -0.07 -16.82
CA ALA A 269 -76.94 0.79 -15.93
C ALA A 269 -76.47 0.05 -14.67
N VAL A 270 -77.32 -0.79 -14.07
CA VAL A 270 -76.96 -1.64 -12.94
C VAL A 270 -75.86 -2.63 -13.32
N ASN A 271 -75.96 -3.27 -14.48
CA ASN A 271 -74.93 -4.21 -14.95
C ASN A 271 -73.59 -3.52 -15.20
N LYS A 272 -73.58 -2.36 -15.88
CA LYS A 272 -72.38 -1.55 -16.08
C LYS A 272 -71.74 -1.14 -14.75
N ASN A 273 -72.54 -0.73 -13.78
CA ASN A 273 -72.05 -0.39 -12.44
C ASN A 273 -71.50 -1.63 -11.70
N ASN A 274 -72.15 -2.79 -11.83
CA ASN A 274 -71.65 -4.04 -11.23
C ASN A 274 -70.31 -4.47 -11.84
N ASP A 275 -70.14 -4.32 -13.15
CA ASP A 275 -68.90 -4.62 -13.85
C ASP A 275 -67.78 -3.64 -13.47
N ALA A 276 -68.08 -2.34 -13.41
CA ALA A 276 -67.14 -1.33 -12.92
C ALA A 276 -66.71 -1.62 -11.47
N LEU A 277 -67.64 -2.00 -10.60
CA LEU A 277 -67.34 -2.39 -9.23
C LEU A 277 -66.48 -3.66 -9.17
N ARG A 278 -66.73 -4.64 -10.04
CA ARG A 278 -65.92 -5.86 -10.13
C ARG A 278 -64.50 -5.54 -10.59
N GLN A 279 -64.35 -4.69 -11.60
CA GLN A 279 -63.05 -4.25 -12.09
C GLN A 279 -62.27 -3.49 -11.02
N ALA A 280 -62.88 -2.52 -10.34
CA ALA A 280 -62.24 -1.78 -9.26
C ALA A 280 -61.78 -2.70 -8.11
N LYS A 281 -62.55 -3.76 -7.80
CA LYS A 281 -62.15 -4.78 -6.82
C LYS A 281 -60.94 -5.59 -7.27
N LEU A 282 -60.87 -5.98 -8.54
CA LEU A 282 -59.72 -6.70 -9.09
C LEU A 282 -58.46 -5.84 -9.07
N GLU A 283 -58.56 -4.57 -9.49
CA GLU A 283 -57.46 -3.60 -9.44
C GLU A 283 -56.98 -3.40 -8.00
N THR A 284 -57.91 -3.26 -7.04
CA THR A 284 -57.56 -3.15 -5.61
C THR A 284 -56.82 -4.41 -5.12
N MET A 285 -57.25 -5.61 -5.53
CA MET A 285 -56.56 -6.85 -5.16
C MET A 285 -55.17 -6.94 -5.79
N GLU A 286 -55.01 -6.51 -7.03
CA GLU A 286 -53.72 -6.48 -7.72
C GLU A 286 -52.74 -5.50 -7.06
N PHE A 287 -53.18 -4.27 -6.75
CA PHE A 287 -52.36 -3.33 -5.98
C PHE A 287 -51.98 -3.89 -4.61
N ARG A 288 -52.88 -4.61 -3.94
CA ARG A 288 -52.56 -5.28 -2.67
C ARG A 288 -51.51 -6.37 -2.83
N HIS A 289 -51.56 -7.15 -3.90
CA HIS A 289 -50.55 -8.16 -4.22
C HIS A 289 -49.20 -7.54 -4.57
N GLN A 290 -49.18 -6.47 -5.37
CA GLN A 290 -47.97 -5.72 -5.69
C GLN A 290 -47.34 -5.14 -4.42
N LEU A 291 -48.15 -4.52 -3.55
CA LEU A 291 -47.67 -3.99 -2.27
C LEU A 291 -47.04 -5.08 -1.41
N GLN A 292 -47.67 -6.26 -1.32
CA GLN A 292 -47.11 -7.39 -0.58
C GLN A 292 -45.78 -7.87 -1.21
N SER A 293 -45.72 -7.96 -2.54
CA SER A 293 -44.50 -8.36 -3.26
C SER A 293 -43.36 -7.39 -2.98
N TYR A 294 -43.59 -6.08 -3.13
CA TYR A 294 -42.58 -5.06 -2.82
C TYR A 294 -42.19 -5.04 -1.35
N THR A 295 -43.13 -5.30 -0.43
CA THR A 295 -42.81 -5.41 0.99
C THR A 295 -41.85 -6.57 1.26
N CYS A 296 -42.12 -7.75 0.67
CA CYS A 296 -41.23 -8.90 0.78
C CYS A 296 -39.86 -8.66 0.15
N GLU A 297 -39.80 -7.96 -1.00
CA GLU A 297 -38.54 -7.60 -1.64
C GLU A 297 -37.73 -6.63 -0.77
N ILE A 298 -38.37 -5.62 -0.18
CA ILE A 298 -37.74 -4.68 0.75
C ILE A 298 -37.17 -5.43 1.96
N ASP A 299 -37.94 -6.34 2.57
CA ASP A 299 -37.48 -7.11 3.74
C ASP A 299 -36.34 -8.07 3.39
N SER A 300 -36.38 -8.68 2.20
CA SER A 300 -35.28 -9.49 1.64
C SER A 300 -34.01 -8.64 1.47
N LEU A 301 -34.12 -7.47 0.83
CA LEU A 301 -32.99 -6.57 0.60
C LEU A 301 -32.41 -6.03 1.92
N LYS A 302 -33.26 -5.70 2.90
CA LYS A 302 -32.83 -5.33 4.25
C LYS A 302 -32.05 -6.48 4.91
N GLY A 303 -32.55 -7.71 4.82
CA GLY A 303 -31.85 -8.89 5.34
C GLY A 303 -30.48 -9.11 4.68
N ILE A 304 -30.40 -8.95 3.35
CA ILE A 304 -29.13 -9.03 2.61
C ILE A 304 -28.18 -7.91 3.06
N ASN A 305 -28.66 -6.67 3.18
CA ASN A 305 -27.86 -5.53 3.62
C ASN A 305 -27.30 -5.74 5.04
N GLU A 306 -28.14 -6.17 5.99
CA GLU A 306 -27.70 -6.51 7.34
C GLU A 306 -26.65 -7.63 7.34
N SER A 307 -26.80 -8.64 6.47
CA SER A 307 -25.82 -9.72 6.33
C SER A 307 -24.47 -9.21 5.81
N LEU A 308 -24.47 -8.33 4.80
CA LEU A 308 -23.26 -7.72 4.24
C LEU A 308 -22.58 -6.80 5.24
N MET A 309 -23.35 -5.97 5.96
CA MET A 309 -22.84 -5.11 7.03
C MET A 309 -22.15 -5.93 8.14
N ARG A 310 -22.73 -7.08 8.50
CA ARG A 310 -22.13 -8.00 9.47
C ARG A 310 -20.83 -8.62 8.94
N GLN A 311 -20.83 -9.09 7.70
CA GLN A 311 -19.62 -9.64 7.06
C GLN A 311 -18.50 -8.59 6.99
N MET A 312 -18.82 -7.34 6.66
CA MET A 312 -17.86 -6.24 6.62
C MET A 312 -17.23 -6.00 8.00
N ARG A 313 -18.05 -5.92 9.06
CA ARG A 313 -17.54 -5.80 10.44
C ARG A 313 -16.68 -6.99 10.86
N GLU A 314 -17.09 -8.21 10.54
CA GLU A 314 -16.30 -9.41 10.84
C GLU A 314 -14.95 -9.40 10.11
N MET A 315 -14.91 -8.90 8.87
CA MET A 315 -13.68 -8.72 8.10
C MET A 315 -12.79 -7.64 8.74
N GLU A 316 -13.34 -6.48 9.09
CA GLU A 316 -12.63 -5.39 9.77
C GLU A 316 -12.06 -5.82 11.13
N GLU A 317 -12.83 -6.57 11.92
CA GLU A 317 -12.34 -7.10 13.18
C GLU A 317 -11.26 -8.18 12.96
N ARG A 318 -11.36 -9.01 11.92
CA ARG A 318 -10.33 -10.00 11.61
C ARG A 318 -9.03 -9.33 11.21
N THR A 319 -9.08 -8.36 10.30
CA THR A 319 -7.89 -7.61 9.87
C THR A 319 -7.31 -6.79 11.02
N GLY A 320 -8.16 -6.21 11.88
CA GLY A 320 -7.73 -5.54 13.11
C GLY A 320 -6.99 -6.47 14.06
N ARG A 321 -7.49 -7.70 14.27
CA ARG A 321 -6.79 -8.74 15.07
C ARG A 321 -5.46 -9.15 14.45
N GLU A 322 -5.41 -9.35 13.14
CA GLU A 322 -4.17 -9.71 12.43
C GLU A 322 -3.13 -8.59 12.53
N ALA A 323 -3.54 -7.33 12.32
CA ALA A 323 -2.69 -6.16 12.49
C ALA A 323 -2.15 -6.04 13.92
N GLY A 324 -3.00 -6.25 14.94
CA GLY A 324 -2.58 -6.32 16.33
C GLY A 324 -1.56 -7.43 16.58
N GLY A 325 -1.78 -8.62 16.02
CA GLY A 325 -0.83 -9.73 16.09
C GLY A 325 0.53 -9.40 15.47
N TYR A 326 0.56 -8.72 14.32
CA TYR A 326 1.81 -8.25 13.71
C TYR A 326 2.50 -7.20 14.59
N GLN A 327 1.75 -6.26 15.16
CA GLN A 327 2.30 -5.26 16.08
C GLN A 327 2.92 -5.91 17.33
N ASP A 328 2.27 -6.94 17.89
CA ASP A 328 2.80 -7.71 19.01
C ASP A 328 4.07 -8.49 18.65
N THR A 329 4.18 -8.98 17.41
CA THR A 329 5.41 -9.62 16.94
C THR A 329 6.54 -8.63 16.74
N ILE A 330 6.24 -7.43 16.20
CA ILE A 330 7.22 -6.35 16.06
C ILE A 330 7.72 -5.94 17.45
N ALA A 331 6.82 -5.68 18.40
CA ALA A 331 7.17 -5.30 19.76
C ALA A 331 8.05 -6.35 20.46
N ARG A 332 7.77 -7.66 20.24
CA ARG A 332 8.63 -8.74 20.75
C ARG A 332 10.03 -8.73 20.13
N LEU A 333 10.13 -8.57 18.82
CA LEU A 333 11.43 -8.50 18.12
C LEU A 333 12.22 -7.26 18.53
N GLU A 334 11.57 -6.11 18.71
CA GLU A 334 12.20 -4.89 19.22
C GLU A 334 12.73 -5.07 20.65
N ALA A 335 11.97 -5.75 21.52
CA ALA A 335 12.41 -6.08 22.87
C ALA A 335 13.62 -7.04 22.85
N ASP A 336 13.62 -8.05 21.98
CA ASP A 336 14.76 -8.96 21.82
C ASP A 336 16.00 -8.23 21.30
N ILE A 337 15.84 -7.31 20.34
CA ILE A 337 16.93 -6.45 19.84
C ILE A 337 17.49 -5.58 20.98
N ALA A 338 16.62 -4.97 21.79
CA ALA A 338 17.04 -4.16 22.93
C ALA A 338 17.84 -5.00 23.94
N LYS A 339 17.33 -6.20 24.27
CA LYS A 339 18.02 -7.15 25.16
C LYS A 339 19.40 -7.55 24.63
N MET A 340 19.51 -7.89 23.35
CA MET A 340 20.80 -8.26 22.74
C MET A 340 21.79 -7.08 22.73
N LYS A 341 21.30 -5.84 22.54
CA LYS A 341 22.13 -4.64 22.65
C LYS A 341 22.67 -4.45 24.08
N ASP A 342 21.83 -4.66 25.10
CA ASP A 342 22.25 -4.57 26.50
C ASP A 342 23.27 -5.66 26.85
N GLU A 343 23.06 -6.89 26.38
CA GLU A 343 24.00 -8.00 26.55
C GLU A 343 25.35 -7.70 25.87
N MET A 344 25.33 -7.16 24.65
CA MET A 344 26.55 -6.73 23.95
C MET A 344 27.28 -5.61 24.71
N ALA A 345 26.55 -4.62 25.22
CA ALA A 345 27.13 -3.54 26.02
C ALA A 345 27.72 -4.05 27.34
N ARG A 346 27.13 -5.09 27.95
CA ARG A 346 27.70 -5.76 29.13
C ARG A 346 28.99 -6.49 28.77
N HIS A 347 29.01 -7.27 27.70
CA HIS A 347 30.23 -7.96 27.26
C HIS A 347 31.37 -7.01 26.93
N LEU A 348 31.08 -5.88 26.25
CA LEU A 348 32.10 -4.86 25.98
C LEU A 348 32.71 -4.29 27.27
N ARG A 349 31.91 -4.08 28.31
CA ARG A 349 32.42 -3.67 29.63
C ARG A 349 33.31 -4.75 30.25
N GLU A 350 32.87 -6.00 30.25
CA GLU A 350 33.65 -7.13 30.78
C GLU A 350 34.98 -7.32 30.04
N TYR A 351 35.00 -7.15 28.71
CA TYR A 351 36.24 -7.19 27.91
C TYR A 351 37.17 -6.03 28.26
N GLN A 352 36.64 -4.83 28.45
CA GLN A 352 37.44 -3.67 28.87
C GLN A 352 38.05 -3.89 30.25
N ASP A 353 37.28 -4.43 31.21
CA ASP A 353 37.77 -4.74 32.55
C ASP A 353 38.86 -5.81 32.52
N LEU A 354 38.69 -6.88 31.72
CA LEU A 354 39.70 -7.91 31.54
C LEU A 354 40.97 -7.37 30.87
N LEU A 355 40.82 -6.49 29.88
CA LEU A 355 41.95 -5.81 29.24
C LEU A 355 42.72 -4.95 30.25
N ASN A 356 42.01 -4.22 31.12
CA ASN A 356 42.62 -3.42 32.18
C ASN A 356 43.43 -4.31 33.14
N VAL A 357 42.89 -5.46 33.55
CA VAL A 357 43.61 -6.46 34.37
C VAL A 357 44.86 -6.98 33.64
N LYS A 358 44.74 -7.32 32.35
CA LYS A 358 45.88 -7.79 31.54
C LYS A 358 46.98 -6.75 31.46
N MET A 359 46.62 -5.47 31.26
CA MET A 359 47.59 -4.38 31.25
C MET A 359 48.29 -4.22 32.60
N ALA A 360 47.56 -4.34 33.72
CA ALA A 360 48.16 -4.32 35.05
C ALA A 360 49.17 -5.47 35.23
N LEU A 361 48.81 -6.68 34.80
CA LEU A 361 49.71 -7.84 34.85
C LEU A 361 50.94 -7.68 33.94
N ASP A 362 50.81 -7.09 32.76
CA ASP A 362 51.98 -6.80 31.91
C ASP A 362 52.95 -5.83 32.59
N VAL A 363 52.42 -4.83 33.28
CA VAL A 363 53.23 -3.89 34.07
C VAL A 363 53.92 -4.62 35.22
N GLU A 364 53.23 -5.51 35.94
CA GLU A 364 53.83 -6.35 36.98
C GLU A 364 54.93 -7.26 36.42
N ILE A 365 54.71 -7.92 35.27
CA ILE A 365 55.73 -8.75 34.63
C ILE A 365 56.94 -7.90 34.22
N ALA A 366 56.72 -6.70 33.68
CA ALA A 366 57.80 -5.79 33.32
C ALA A 366 58.60 -5.33 34.54
N THR A 367 57.95 -5.05 35.67
CA THR A 367 58.65 -4.71 36.91
C THR A 367 59.42 -5.92 37.45
N TYR A 368 58.83 -7.11 37.51
CA TYR A 368 59.53 -8.33 37.93
C TYR A 368 60.76 -8.62 37.05
N ARG A 369 60.64 -8.51 35.72
CA ARG A 369 61.78 -8.65 34.79
C ARG A 369 62.90 -7.67 35.10
N LYS A 370 62.56 -6.39 35.32
CA LYS A 370 63.55 -5.35 35.66
C LYS A 370 64.26 -5.61 36.99
N LEU A 371 63.55 -6.15 37.99
CA LEU A 371 64.16 -6.56 39.26
C LEU A 371 65.12 -7.75 39.07
N LEU A 372 64.73 -8.75 38.26
CA LEU A 372 65.57 -9.91 37.93
C LEU A 372 66.84 -9.51 37.16
N GLU A 373 66.72 -8.66 36.15
CA GLU A 373 67.86 -8.09 35.42
C GLU A 373 68.81 -7.30 36.35
N GLY A 374 68.25 -6.62 37.36
CA GLY A 374 69.01 -5.93 38.41
C GLY A 374 69.76 -6.86 39.38
N GLU A 375 69.27 -8.09 39.60
CA GLU A 375 69.95 -9.13 40.39
C GLU A 375 71.00 -9.88 39.57
N GLU A 376 70.72 -10.20 38.30
CA GLU A 376 71.71 -10.76 37.37
C GLU A 376 72.91 -9.82 37.15
N SER A 377 72.67 -8.52 37.20
CA SER A 377 73.72 -7.48 37.17
C SER A 377 74.59 -7.43 38.44
N ARG A 378 74.13 -7.99 39.59
CA ARG A 378 74.95 -8.13 40.80
C ARG A 378 75.73 -9.44 40.83
N ILE A 379 75.22 -10.48 40.18
CA ILE A 379 75.80 -11.83 40.17
C ILE A 379 76.80 -12.00 39.00
N SER A 380 76.74 -11.16 37.96
CA SER A 380 77.67 -11.22 36.82
C SER A 380 78.62 -10.01 36.72
N LEU A 381 79.93 -10.28 36.71
CA LEU A 381 81.01 -9.42 36.24
C LEU A 381 82.02 -10.30 35.48
N PRO A 382 82.72 -9.82 34.43
CA PRO A 382 82.20 -9.39 33.13
C PRO A 382 82.87 -10.14 31.95
N VAL A 383 82.17 -10.34 30.83
CA VAL A 383 82.81 -10.40 29.50
C VAL A 383 81.97 -9.56 28.51
N GLN A 384 82.61 -8.52 28.00
CA GLN A 384 82.14 -7.62 26.94
C GLN A 384 82.12 -8.38 25.59
N SER A 385 81.37 -8.04 24.53
CA SER A 385 81.05 -6.71 24.04
C SER A 385 80.12 -6.70 22.81
N PHE A 386 79.58 -5.51 22.53
CA PHE A 386 79.10 -4.91 21.27
C PHE A 386 77.92 -5.51 20.48
N SER A 387 76.80 -4.79 20.49
CA SER A 387 76.32 -4.06 19.29
C SER A 387 75.39 -2.91 19.69
N ALA A 388 75.84 -1.69 19.40
CA ALA A 388 75.10 -0.45 19.58
C ALA A 388 74.00 -0.32 18.52
N LEU A 389 72.75 -0.31 18.95
CA LEU A 389 71.62 0.12 18.14
C LEU A 389 71.31 1.57 18.49
N SER A 390 71.58 2.45 17.52
CA SER A 390 71.16 3.84 17.50
C SER A 390 69.62 3.92 17.50
N PHE A 391 69.03 4.20 18.67
CA PHE A 391 67.62 4.56 18.79
C PHE A 391 67.50 6.08 18.60
N ARG A 392 67.19 6.47 17.36
CA ARG A 392 66.89 7.84 16.98
C ARG A 392 65.48 8.17 17.46
N GLU A 393 65.44 9.11 18.38
CA GLU A 393 64.30 9.88 18.85
C GLU A 393 63.48 10.44 17.67
N THR A 394 62.21 10.04 17.57
CA THR A 394 61.15 10.81 16.88
C THR A 394 59.84 10.64 17.63
N SER A 395 59.54 11.61 18.50
CA SER A 395 58.16 12.00 18.80
C SER A 395 57.51 12.50 17.49
N PRO A 396 56.26 12.10 17.21
CA PRO A 396 55.17 13.05 17.42
C PRO A 396 53.87 12.38 17.91
N GLU A 397 53.57 12.57 19.20
CA GLU A 397 52.18 12.63 19.67
C GLU A 397 51.69 14.08 19.53
N GLN A 398 51.19 14.42 18.34
CA GLN A 398 50.28 15.54 18.14
C GLN A 398 49.18 15.04 17.19
N HIS A 399 47.93 15.41 17.51
CA HIS A 399 46.67 14.89 16.98
C HIS A 399 46.21 13.57 17.63
N HIS A 400 45.45 13.69 18.73
CA HIS A 400 44.10 13.09 18.90
C HIS A 400 43.48 13.49 20.25
N GLN A 401 43.62 14.76 20.67
CA GLN A 401 42.89 15.31 21.83
C GLN A 401 42.18 16.64 21.54
N GLN A 402 41.84 16.89 20.28
CA GLN A 402 40.98 18.02 19.90
C GLN A 402 39.93 17.60 18.89
N GLN A 403 39.12 16.59 19.23
CA GLN A 403 37.85 16.36 18.55
C GLN A 403 36.86 15.57 19.43
N GLN A 404 36.75 15.95 20.70
CA GLN A 404 35.70 15.46 21.57
C GLN A 404 35.25 16.54 22.56
N GLN A 405 35.10 17.76 22.06
CA GLN A 405 34.39 18.81 22.80
C GLN A 405 33.81 19.87 21.85
N GLN A 406 33.11 19.44 20.80
CA GLN A 406 32.26 20.33 20.01
C GLN A 406 31.09 19.57 19.36
N GLN A 407 30.34 18.83 20.17
CA GLN A 407 29.00 18.32 19.80
C GLN A 407 28.01 18.53 20.96
N ARG A 408 28.08 19.71 21.60
CA ARG A 408 27.07 20.13 22.56
C ARG A 408 26.86 21.64 22.50
N ALA A 409 26.53 22.16 21.31
CA ALA A 409 25.87 23.45 21.10
C ALA A 409 25.65 23.68 19.59
N SER A 410 24.61 23.09 19.01
CA SER A 410 24.02 23.56 17.75
C SER A 410 22.61 22.99 17.55
N GLU A 411 21.81 23.01 18.61
CA GLU A 411 20.38 23.29 18.45
C GLU A 411 20.25 24.81 18.45
N VAL A 412 19.64 25.37 17.39
CA VAL A 412 18.90 26.66 17.32
C VAL A 412 18.94 27.19 15.86
N HIS A 413 17.84 26.89 15.15
CA HIS A 413 17.24 27.58 13.99
C HIS A 413 17.87 27.40 12.59
N SER A 414 17.56 26.28 11.92
CA SER A 414 17.56 26.24 10.44
C SER A 414 16.41 27.11 9.91
N LYS A 415 16.75 28.27 9.34
CA LYS A 415 15.81 29.09 8.55
C LYS A 415 15.41 28.30 7.30
N LYS A 416 14.13 27.89 7.22
CA LYS A 416 13.56 27.29 6.01
C LYS A 416 13.11 28.41 5.07
N THR A 417 13.78 28.54 3.93
CA THR A 417 13.29 29.34 2.80
C THR A 417 12.31 28.49 1.99
N VAL A 418 11.08 28.97 1.84
CA VAL A 418 10.06 28.34 1.00
C VAL A 418 10.03 29.06 -0.34
N LEU A 419 10.18 28.30 -1.43
CA LEU A 419 10.18 28.81 -2.78
C LEU A 419 8.85 28.45 -3.42
N ILE A 420 7.97 29.44 -3.60
CA ILE A 420 6.64 29.23 -4.19
C ILE A 420 6.73 29.62 -5.66
N LYS A 421 6.52 28.63 -6.53
CA LYS A 421 6.37 28.80 -7.97
C LYS A 421 4.90 28.69 -8.33
N THR A 422 4.35 29.75 -8.90
CA THR A 422 2.99 29.74 -9.45
C THR A 422 3.10 29.69 -10.97
N ILE A 423 2.54 28.63 -11.56
CA ILE A 423 2.54 28.39 -13.00
C ILE A 423 1.09 28.47 -13.47
N GLU A 424 0.73 29.50 -14.24
CA GLU A 424 -0.57 29.56 -14.92
C GLU A 424 -0.46 28.84 -16.27
N THR A 425 -1.30 27.81 -16.44
CA THR A 425 -1.43 27.07 -17.69
C THR A 425 -2.83 27.29 -18.26
N ARG A 426 -2.89 27.57 -19.56
CA ARG A 426 -4.14 27.62 -20.32
C ARG A 426 -3.94 26.75 -21.56
N ASP A 427 -4.84 25.78 -21.76
CA ASP A 427 -4.80 24.85 -22.89
C ASP A 427 -3.48 24.05 -23.03
N GLY A 428 -2.82 23.75 -21.89
CA GLY A 428 -1.64 22.88 -21.85
C GLY A 428 -0.30 23.57 -22.11
N GLU A 429 -0.28 24.87 -22.42
CA GLU A 429 0.95 25.66 -22.50
C GLU A 429 1.08 26.63 -21.31
N VAL A 430 2.31 26.86 -20.85
CA VAL A 430 2.63 27.74 -19.72
C VAL A 430 2.57 29.19 -20.19
N VAL A 431 1.60 29.95 -19.70
CA VAL A 431 1.35 31.34 -20.14
C VAL A 431 2.06 32.35 -19.24
N SER A 432 2.29 32.03 -17.96
CA SER A 432 3.14 32.84 -17.07
C SER A 432 3.78 32.02 -15.94
N GLU A 433 5.04 32.33 -15.60
CA GLU A 433 5.75 31.77 -14.44
C GLU A 433 6.24 32.93 -13.57
N SER A 434 5.84 32.96 -12.30
CA SER A 434 6.34 33.92 -11.31
C SER A 434 6.88 33.19 -10.09
N THR A 435 8.04 33.62 -9.60
CA THR A 435 8.75 33.00 -8.47
C THR A 435 8.90 34.02 -7.35
N GLN A 436 8.29 33.76 -6.19
CA GLN A 436 8.38 34.66 -5.03
C GLN A 436 9.10 33.98 -3.87
N HIS A 437 10.05 34.71 -3.27
CA HIS A 437 10.78 34.26 -2.09
C HIS A 437 10.11 34.82 -0.83
N GLN A 438 9.55 33.94 -0.01
CA GLN A 438 9.07 34.31 1.32
C GLN A 438 10.10 33.84 2.35
N GLN A 439 10.67 34.79 3.11
CA GLN A 439 11.47 34.48 4.29
C GLN A 439 10.58 34.63 5.51
N ASP A 440 10.15 33.52 6.10
CA ASP A 440 9.50 33.56 7.40
C ASP A 440 10.57 33.73 8.48
N ILE A 441 10.50 34.87 9.17
CA ILE A 441 11.23 35.14 10.39
C ILE A 441 10.32 34.67 11.54
N MET A 442 10.66 33.55 12.18
CA MET A 442 10.21 33.26 13.55
C MET A 442 11.19 33.87 14.54
#